data_AF-A0A380DZZ3-F1
#
_entry.id   AF-A0A380DZZ3-F1
#
_cell.length_a   1.000
_cell.length_b   1.000
_cell.length_c   1.000
_cell.angle_alpha   90.00
_cell.angle_beta   90.00
_cell.angle_gamma   90.00
#
_symmetry.space_group_name_H-M   'P 1'
#
loop_
_entity.id
_entity.type
_entity.pdbx_description
1 polymer ?
#
loop_
_entity_poly.entity_id
_entity_poly.type
_entity_poly.pdbx_seq_one_letter_code
_entity_poly.pdbx_strand_id
1 'polypeptide(L)' 'MKNDAIFINIGRGQIVDETALIDALDNKEILACGLDVLANEPIVIHIH' A
#
# COMPACT_ATOMS: atom_id res chain seq x y z
N MET A 1 -13.17 -3.40 0.35
CA MET A 1 -12.77 -4.30 -0.75
C MET A 1 -13.18 -5.72 -0.37
N LYS A 2 -12.97 -6.74 -1.21
CA LYS A 2 -13.09 -8.12 -0.72
C LYS A 2 -11.83 -8.46 0.09
N ASN A 3 -11.98 -9.24 1.15
CA ASN A 3 -10.87 -9.60 2.04
C ASN A 3 -9.80 -10.48 1.36
N ASP A 4 -10.10 -11.06 0.20
CA ASP A 4 -9.16 -11.84 -0.64
C ASP A 4 -8.53 -11.00 -1.77
N ALA A 5 -8.85 -9.70 -1.85
CA ALA A 5 -8.36 -8.85 -2.92
C ALA A 5 -6.87 -8.51 -2.74
N ILE A 6 -6.16 -8.35 -3.86
CA ILE A 6 -4.80 -7.85 -3.91
C ILE A 6 -4.81 -6.48 -4.61
N PHE A 7 -4.31 -5.45 -3.93
CA PHE A 7 -4.22 -4.10 -4.48
C PHE A 7 -2.88 -3.90 -5.22
N ILE A 8 -2.91 -3.40 -6.46
CA ILE A 8 -1.68 -3.15 -7.25
C ILE A 8 -1.66 -1.70 -7.74
N ASN A 9 -0.58 -0.96 -7.44
CA ASN A 9 -0.35 0.39 -7.98
C ASN A 9 0.93 0.47 -8.80
N ILE A 10 0.77 0.72 -10.10
CA ILE A 10 1.84 0.98 -11.09
C ILE A 10 1.71 2.39 -11.72
N GLY A 11 0.88 3.26 -11.13
CA GLY A 11 0.55 4.58 -11.67
C GLY A 11 1.41 5.70 -11.11
N ARG A 12 0.90 6.37 -10.07
CA ARG A 12 1.59 7.42 -9.31
C ARG A 12 1.38 7.17 -7.83
N GLY A 13 2.41 7.40 -7.02
CA GLY A 13 2.35 7.19 -5.58
C GLY A 13 1.27 8.03 -4.89
N GLN A 14 1.18 9.32 -5.24
CA GLN A 14 0.26 10.29 -4.62
C GLN A 14 -1.23 10.01 -4.82
N ILE A 15 -1.61 9.02 -5.64
CA ILE A 15 -3.02 8.63 -5.84
C ILE A 15 -3.52 7.76 -4.69
N VAL A 16 -2.61 7.10 -3.97
CA VAL A 16 -2.95 6.18 -2.88
C VAL A 16 -2.77 6.90 -1.55
N ASP A 17 -3.79 6.82 -0.69
CA ASP A 17 -3.64 7.13 0.73
C ASP A 17 -2.94 5.93 1.39
N GLU A 18 -1.63 6.05 1.61
CA GLU A 18 -0.80 5.00 2.18
C GLU A 18 -1.20 4.67 3.63
N THR A 19 -1.77 5.61 4.38
CA THR A 19 -2.25 5.35 5.76
C THR A 19 -3.48 4.45 5.72
N ALA A 20 -4.45 4.77 4.87
CA ALA A 20 -5.63 3.94 4.68
C ALA A 20 -5.29 2.56 4.09
N LEU A 21 -4.25 2.48 3.23
CA LEU A 21 -3.76 1.20 2.71
C LEU A 21 -3.17 0.32 3.81
N ILE A 22 -2.38 0.90 4.73
CA ILE A 22 -1.84 0.18 5.89
C ILE A 22 -2.99 -0.32 6.79
N ASP A 23 -3.94 0.56 7.10
CA ASP A 23 -5.11 0.19 7.93
C ASP A 23 -5.91 -0.96 7.29
N ALA A 24 -6.10 -0.94 5.97
CA ALA A 24 -6.80 -2.00 5.25
C ALA A 24 -6.05 -3.34 5.28
N LEU A 25 -4.72 -3.32 5.28
CA LEU A 25 -3.88 -4.53 5.41
C LEU A 25 -3.92 -5.06 6.84
N ASP A 26 -3.72 -4.20 7.84
CA ASP A 26 -3.70 -4.57 9.25
C ASP A 26 -5.06 -5.13 9.71
N ASN A 27 -6.16 -4.54 9.23
CA ASN A 27 -7.52 -5.00 9.53
C ASN A 27 -8.00 -6.14 8.62
N LYS A 28 -7.15 -6.65 7.72
CA LYS A 28 -7.48 -7.75 6.77
C LYS A 28 -8.69 -7.47 5.87
N GLU A 29 -8.88 -6.21 5.49
CA GLU A 29 -9.89 -5.79 4.49
C GLU A 29 -9.44 -6.10 3.06
N ILE A 30 -8.12 -6.25 2.86
CA ILE A 30 -7.48 -6.80 1.66
C ILE A 30 -6.41 -7.81 2.07
N LEU A 31 -6.09 -8.74 1.17
CA LEU A 31 -5.12 -9.81 1.43
C LEU A 31 -3.67 -9.31 1.36
N ALA A 32 -3.37 -8.47 0.36
CA ALA A 32 -2.01 -7.99 0.11
C ALA A 32 -2.02 -6.75 -0.80
N CYS A 33 -0.87 -6.08 -0.91
CA CYS A 33 -0.63 -5.08 -1.93
C CYS A 33 0.72 -5.27 -2.64
N GLY A 34 0.81 -4.80 -3.88
CA GLY A 34 2.05 -4.62 -4.62
C GLY A 34 2.15 -3.18 -5.13
N LEU A 35 3.24 -2.50 -4.80
CA LEU A 35 3.45 -1.08 -5.14
C LEU A 35 4.76 -0.95 -5.92
N ASP A 36 4.68 -0.42 -7.14
CA ASP A 36 5.85 -0.01 -7.92
C ASP A 36 6.24 1.44 -7.65
N VAL A 37 5.25 2.24 -7.19
CA VAL A 37 5.39 3.67 -6.91
C VAL A 37 4.91 4.02 -5.50
N LEU A 38 5.56 4.98 -4.86
CA LEU A 38 5.26 5.49 -3.52
C LEU A 38 5.06 7.00 -3.52
N ALA A 39 4.31 7.53 -2.56
CA ALA A 39 4.10 8.96 -2.42
C ALA A 39 5.44 9.70 -2.15
N ASN A 40 6.34 9.05 -1.42
CA ASN A 40 7.71 9.49 -1.21
C ASN A 40 8.70 8.39 -1.61
N GLU A 41 9.56 8.70 -2.59
CA GLU A 41 10.59 7.80 -3.10
C GLU A 41 11.99 8.42 -2.90
N PRO A 42 13.02 7.63 -2.57
CA PRO A 42 13.01 6.17 -2.39
C PRO A 42 12.31 5.76 -1.08
N ILE A 43 11.98 4.47 -0.96
CA ILE A 43 11.40 3.93 0.27
C ILE A 43 12.32 4.23 1.46
N VAL A 44 11.75 4.81 2.52
CA VAL A 44 12.51 5.08 3.75
C VAL A 44 12.68 3.78 4.50
N ILE A 45 13.92 3.32 4.61
CA ILE A 45 14.25 2.09 5.34
C ILE A 45 14.48 2.48 6.81
N HIS A 46 13.59 2.06 7.72
CA HIS A 46 13.84 2.16 9.15
C HIS A 46 14.71 1.00 9.60
N ILE A 47 15.99 1.25 9.87
CA ILE A 47 16.90 0.27 10.48
C ILE A 47 16.66 0.32 11.99
N HIS A 48 16.01 -0.70 12.54
CA HIS A 48 15.91 -0.94 13.98
C HIS A 48 16.98 -1.98 14.39
#